data_AF-A0A950L7S6-F1
#
_entry.id   AF-A0A950L7S6-F1
#
_cell.length_a   1.000
_cell.length_b   1.000
_cell.length_c   1.000
_cell.angle_alpha   90.00
_cell.angle_beta   90.00
_cell.angle_gamma   90.00
#
_symmetry.space_group_name_H-M   'P 1'
#
loop_
_entity.id
_entity.type
_entity.pdbx_description
1 polymer ?
#
loop_
_entity_poly.entity_id
_entity_poly.type
_entity_poly.pdbx_seq_one_letter_code
_entity_poly.pdbx_strand_id
1 'polypeptide(L)' 'MNRSGSTPISAELGLRLVVPQQTIVPLVASMHYCGSDPYAVRMAFHVGTDEPVEWIFAR' A
#
# COMPACT_ATOMS: atom_id res chain seq x y z
N MET A 1 -16.02 -17.60 -22.31
CA MET A 1 -14.70 -17.85 -21.70
C MET A 1 -14.70 -17.26 -20.29
N ASN A 2 -14.67 -18.08 -19.24
CA ASN A 2 -14.56 -17.65 -17.85
C ASN A 2 -13.21 -16.92 -17.65
N ARG A 3 -13.25 -15.61 -17.34
CA ARG A 3 -12.09 -14.93 -16.77
C ARG A 3 -11.93 -15.48 -15.35
N SER A 4 -10.87 -16.26 -15.11
CA SER A 4 -10.44 -16.63 -13.77
C SER A 4 -10.53 -15.38 -12.89
N GLY A 5 -11.38 -15.42 -11.87
CA GLY A 5 -11.63 -14.27 -11.00
C GLY A 5 -10.30 -13.74 -10.52
N SER A 6 -10.00 -12.48 -10.84
CA SER A 6 -8.85 -11.81 -10.25
C SER A 6 -9.20 -11.53 -8.80
N THR A 7 -8.96 -12.50 -7.92
CA THR A 7 -9.11 -12.32 -6.49
C THR A 7 -8.19 -11.16 -6.09
N PRO A 8 -8.73 -10.08 -5.49
CA PRO A 8 -7.91 -8.99 -5.00
C PRO A 8 -6.96 -9.53 -3.92
N ILE A 9 -5.74 -9.02 -3.92
CA ILE A 9 -4.72 -9.36 -2.93
C ILE A 9 -4.52 -8.12 -2.06
N SER A 10 -4.66 -8.30 -0.75
CA SER A 10 -4.42 -7.26 0.23
C SER A 10 -3.42 -7.72 1.28
N ALA A 11 -2.63 -6.78 1.81
CA ALA A 11 -1.73 -7.04 2.92
C ALA A 11 -1.54 -5.77 3.78
N GLU A 12 -1.35 -5.96 5.08
CA GLU A 12 -0.92 -4.91 6.00
C GLU A 12 0.59 -5.05 6.25
N LEU A 13 1.31 -3.93 6.14
CA LEU A 13 2.77 -3.88 6.19
C LEU A 13 3.21 -2.94 7.31
N GLY A 14 4.06 -3.42 8.21
CA GLY A 14 4.80 -2.56 9.12
C GLY A 14 6.02 -1.96 8.41
N LEU A 15 6.07 -0.64 8.28
CA LEU A 15 7.12 0.10 7.59
C LEU A 15 7.77 1.14 8.52
N ARG A 16 8.83 1.77 8.00
CA ARG A 16 9.62 2.79 8.69
C ARG A 16 9.81 3.99 7.78
N LEU A 17 9.30 5.16 8.18
CA LEU A 17 9.62 6.43 7.54
C LEU A 17 10.99 6.90 8.05
N VAL A 18 11.94 7.04 7.12
CA VAL A 18 13.29 7.51 7.41
C VAL A 18 13.34 9.02 7.23
N VAL A 19 13.51 9.73 8.34
CA VAL A 19 13.64 11.19 8.36
C VAL A 19 15.13 11.55 8.52
N PRO A 20 15.66 12.52 7.75
CA PRO A 20 17.04 12.97 7.94
C PRO A 20 17.31 13.37 9.39
N GLN A 21 18.47 12.96 9.90
CA GLN A 21 19.08 13.39 11.16
C GLN A 21 18.37 13.01 12.47
N GLN A 22 17.06 12.74 12.54
CA GLN A 22 16.38 12.70 13.85
C GLN A 22 15.15 11.76 13.95
N THR A 23 15.36 10.44 13.82
CA THR A 23 14.46 9.34 14.26
C THR A 23 13.73 8.58 13.15
N ILE A 24 13.58 7.26 13.34
CA ILE A 24 12.74 6.39 12.52
C ILE A 24 11.31 6.46 13.06
N VAL A 25 10.35 6.81 12.20
CA VAL A 25 8.93 6.79 12.56
C VAL A 25 8.31 5.47 12.06
N PRO A 26 7.82 4.59 12.95
CA PRO A 26 7.09 3.41 12.52
C PRO A 26 5.74 3.82 11.93
N LEU A 27 5.32 3.14 10.86
CA LEU A 27 4.01 3.35 10.24
C LEU A 27 3.43 2.04 9.72
N VAL A 28 2.13 2.04 9.50
CA VAL A 28 1.42 0.92 8.86
C VAL A 28 1.04 1.35 7.45
N ALA A 29 1.19 0.44 6.49
CA ALA A 29 0.70 0.61 5.14
C ALA A 29 -0.21 -0.54 4.75
N SER A 30 -1.35 -0.20 4.15
CA SER A 30 -2.21 -1.18 3.50
C SER A 30 -1.88 -1.24 2.02
N MET A 31 -1.66 -2.44 1.51
CA MET A 31 -1.38 -2.71 0.11
C MET A 31 -2.60 -3.37 -0.52
N HIS A 32 -2.96 -2.96 -1.73
CA HIS A 32 -4.02 -3.58 -2.51
C HIS A 32 -3.61 -3.75 -3.98
N TYR A 33 -3.77 -4.96 -4.49
CA TYR A 33 -3.64 -5.31 -5.89
C TYR A 33 -4.95 -5.95 -6.38
N CYS A 34 -5.44 -5.50 -7.53
CA CYS A 34 -6.55 -6.14 -8.21
C CYS A 34 -6.21 -6.27 -9.70
N GLY A 35 -6.34 -7.45 -10.25
CA GLY A 35 -6.16 -7.71 -11.68
C GLY A 35 -7.22 -7.09 -12.59
N SER A 36 -8.19 -6.33 -12.08
CA SER A 36 -8.93 -5.36 -12.91
C SER A 36 -8.05 -4.17 -13.31
N ASP A 37 -7.00 -3.88 -12.55
CA ASP A 37 -5.93 -2.92 -12.84
C ASP A 37 -4.57 -3.63 -12.67
N PRO A 38 -4.20 -4.52 -13.61
CA PRO A 38 -3.12 -5.50 -13.40
C PRO A 38 -1.71 -4.91 -13.37
N TYR A 39 -1.58 -3.61 -13.67
CA TYR A 39 -0.30 -2.90 -13.67
C TYR A 39 -0.12 -2.04 -12.43
N ALA A 40 -1.15 -1.85 -11.62
CA ALA A 40 -1.11 -0.97 -10.46
C ALA A 40 -1.06 -1.75 -9.15
N VAL A 41 -0.23 -1.27 -8.23
CA VAL A 41 -0.32 -1.58 -6.79
C VAL A 41 -0.67 -0.29 -6.07
N ARG A 42 -1.75 -0.31 -5.30
CA ARG A 42 -2.17 0.81 -4.46
C ARG A 42 -1.64 0.60 -3.06
N MET A 43 -1.08 1.64 -2.47
CA MET A 43 -0.59 1.66 -1.10
C MET A 43 -1.17 2.87 -0.37
N ALA A 44 -1.71 2.66 0.82
CA ALA A 44 -2.14 3.74 1.70
C ALA A 44 -1.27 3.74 2.96
N PHE A 45 -0.55 4.83 3.21
CA PHE A 45 0.37 4.98 4.34
C PHE A 45 -0.31 5.72 5.49
N HIS A 46 -0.30 5.14 6.69
CA HIS A 46 -0.94 5.69 7.89
C HIS A 46 0.11 6.10 8.92
N VAL A 47 0.18 7.40 9.23
CA VAL A 47 1.02 7.94 10.31
C VAL A 47 0.08 8.53 11.37
N GLY A 48 -0.04 7.87 12.52
CA GLY A 48 -0.98 8.30 13.56
C GLY A 48 -2.44 8.07 13.16
N THR A 49 -3.29 9.08 13.35
CA THR A 49 -4.75 9.01 13.12
C THR A 49 -5.24 9.89 11.98
N ASP A 50 -4.33 10.50 11.22
CA ASP A 50 -4.66 11.37 10.09
C ASP A 50 -5.10 10.54 8.86
N GLU A 51 -5.69 11.22 7.88
CA GLU A 51 -6.07 10.61 6.60
C GLU A 51 -4.83 10.00 5.91
N PRO A 52 -4.90 8.76 5.41
CA PRO A 52 -3.76 8.12 4.77
C PRO A 52 -3.33 8.84 3.50
N VAL A 53 -2.03 8.76 3.22
CA VAL A 53 -1.49 9.18 1.93
C VAL A 53 -1.55 8.00 0.96
N GLU A 54 -2.28 8.14 -0.15
CA GLU A 54 -2.39 7.10 -1.18
C GLU A 54 -1.38 7.29 -2.31
N TRP A 55 -0.56 6.27 -2.56
CA TRP A 55 0.31 6.20 -3.74
C TRP A 55 -0.07 5.01 -4.62
N ILE A 56 0.17 5.17 -5.92
CA ILE A 56 0.00 4.11 -6.92
C ILE A 56 1.35 3.86 -7.56
N PHE A 57 1.76 2.59 -7.56
CA PHE A 57 3.00 2.13 -8.18
C PHE A 57 2.69 1.24 -9.37
N ALA A 58 3.60 1.21 -10.35
CA ALA A 58 3.64 0.09 -11.26
C ALA A 58 4.04 -1.18 -10.47
N ARG A 59 3.34 -2.30 -10.70
CA ARG A 59 3.63 -3.59 -10.05
C ARG A 59 5.04 -4.08 -10.37
#